data_AF-A0A7W3TI24-F1
#
_entry.id   AF-A0A7W3TI24-F1
#
_cell.length_a   1.000
_cell.length_b   1.000
_cell.length_c   1.000
_cell.angle_alpha   90.00
_cell.angle_beta   90.00
_cell.angle_gamma   90.00
#
_symmetry.space_group_name_H-M   'P 1'
#
loop_
_entity.id
_entity.type
_entity.pdbx_description
1 polymer ?
#
loop_
_entity_poly.entity_id
_entity_poly.type
_entity_poly.pdbx_seq_one_letter_code
_entity_poly.pdbx_strand_id
1 'polypeptide(L)'
;EVREGVGRAADLPGDAGPERAAALLGSGHRIRADDTVPFALWCAAHRADDLTEALWTTAAGLGDVDTTCAIVGGVVAARTGVTGVSPEWLERRESLPHPFGRWDPVHPMGDRSV
;
A
#
# COMPACT_ATOMS: atom_id res chain seq x y z
N GLU A 1 15.57 1.40 15.20
CA GLU A 1 15.33 0.68 13.92
C GLU A 1 14.12 1.22 13.14
N VAL A 2 12.85 0.85 13.43
CA VAL A 2 11.70 1.33 12.61
C VAL A 2 11.61 2.85 12.53
N ARG A 3 11.64 3.56 13.66
CA ARG A 3 11.58 5.03 13.72
C ARG A 3 12.67 5.69 12.87
N GLU A 4 13.89 5.17 12.94
CA GLU A 4 15.03 5.70 12.17
C GLU A 4 14.86 5.42 10.68
N GLY A 5 14.35 4.24 10.32
CA GLY A 5 13.97 3.90 8.95
C GLY A 5 12.93 4.88 8.40
N VAL A 6 11.90 5.21 9.17
CA VAL A 6 10.88 6.21 8.79
C VAL A 6 11.51 7.61 8.64
N GLY A 7 12.46 7.99 9.50
CA GLY A 7 13.24 9.21 9.33
C GLY A 7 13.98 9.24 7.98
N ARG A 8 14.72 8.17 7.67
CA ARG A 8 15.42 8.04 6.38
C ARG A 8 14.48 8.06 5.18
N ALA A 9 13.28 7.49 5.32
CA ALA A 9 12.25 7.55 4.30
C ALA A 9 11.76 8.98 4.07
N ALA A 10 11.57 9.76 5.14
CA ALA A 10 11.17 11.17 5.01
C ALA A 10 12.25 12.04 4.33
N ASP A 11 13.53 11.69 4.51
CA ASP A 11 14.66 12.42 3.91
C ASP A 11 14.98 12.00 2.46
N LEU A 12 14.44 10.87 1.98
CA LEU A 12 14.74 10.34 0.65
C LEU A 12 13.87 11.01 -0.42
N PRO A 13 14.45 11.70 -1.43
CA PRO A 13 13.69 12.35 -2.49
C PRO A 13 12.86 11.39 -3.34
N GLY A 14 11.72 11.87 -3.84
CA GLY A 14 10.80 11.09 -4.68
C GLY A 14 11.34 10.69 -6.06
N ASP A 15 12.39 11.37 -6.55
CA ASP A 15 13.04 11.06 -7.82
C ASP A 15 14.07 9.92 -7.71
N ALA A 16 14.30 9.39 -6.51
CA ALA A 16 15.19 8.25 -6.29
C ALA A 16 14.75 6.99 -7.06
N GLY A 17 13.46 6.86 -7.36
CA GLY A 17 12.86 5.68 -7.98
C GLY A 17 12.62 4.52 -6.98
N PRO A 18 11.62 3.68 -7.22
CA PRO A 18 11.18 2.66 -6.27
C PRO A 18 12.22 1.57 -5.99
N GLU A 19 12.99 1.15 -7.00
CA GLU A 19 14.03 0.12 -6.84
C GLU A 19 15.14 0.60 -5.91
N ARG A 20 15.53 1.88 -6.05
CA ARG A 20 16.55 2.49 -5.20
C ARG A 20 16.03 2.71 -3.79
N ALA A 21 14.79 3.19 -3.66
CA ALA A 21 14.16 3.37 -2.36
C ALA A 21 14.04 2.04 -1.60
N ALA A 22 13.59 0.98 -2.28
CA ALA A 22 13.54 -0.37 -1.71
C ALA A 22 14.91 -0.85 -1.23
N ALA A 23 15.96 -0.66 -2.04
CA ALA A 23 17.32 -1.05 -1.66
C ALA A 23 17.86 -0.29 -0.43
N LEU A 24 17.44 0.95 -0.21
CA LEU A 24 17.87 1.79 0.90
C LEU A 24 17.04 1.59 2.17
N LEU A 25 15.73 1.41 2.01
CA LEU A 25 14.75 1.44 3.10
C LEU A 25 14.29 0.04 3.53
N GLY A 26 14.53 -0.98 2.70
CA GLY A 26 14.04 -2.35 2.88
C GLY A 26 12.63 -2.52 2.32
N SER A 27 12.41 -3.57 1.53
CA SER A 27 11.09 -3.94 0.96
C SER A 27 10.54 -5.26 1.51
N GLY A 28 11.02 -5.72 2.67
CA GLY A 28 10.42 -6.79 3.47
C GLY A 28 11.07 -8.16 3.29
N HIS A 29 12.23 -8.24 2.63
CA HIS A 29 13.00 -9.47 2.49
C HIS A 29 13.38 -10.13 3.82
N ARG A 30 13.40 -9.38 4.92
CA ARG A 30 13.70 -9.89 6.27
C ARG A 30 12.47 -10.17 7.12
N ILE A 31 11.24 -9.97 6.60
CA ILE A 31 9.97 -10.20 7.33
C ILE A 31 9.96 -9.44 8.67
N ARG A 32 10.32 -8.16 8.64
CA ARG A 32 10.40 -7.31 9.82
C ARG A 32 9.91 -5.91 9.50
N ALA A 33 9.26 -5.26 10.46
CA ALA A 33 8.69 -3.93 10.27
C ALA A 33 9.74 -2.87 9.86
N ASP A 34 10.97 -2.95 10.38
CA ASP A 34 12.06 -2.02 10.04
C ASP A 34 12.64 -2.25 8.64
N ASP A 35 12.32 -3.39 8.02
CA ASP A 35 12.65 -3.73 6.64
C ASP A 35 11.44 -3.61 5.70
N THR A 36 10.26 -3.21 6.17
CA THR A 36 9.03 -3.13 5.35
C THR A 36 8.39 -1.74 5.41
N VAL A 37 8.18 -1.22 6.61
CA VAL A 37 7.42 0.02 6.85
C VAL A 37 8.09 1.26 6.23
N PRO A 38 9.43 1.45 6.31
CA PRO A 38 10.07 2.63 5.74
C PRO A 38 9.83 2.80 4.23
N PHE A 39 10.03 1.73 3.43
CA PHE A 39 9.78 1.78 1.99
C PHE A 39 8.29 2.00 1.67
N ALA A 40 7.40 1.29 2.35
CA ALA A 40 5.96 1.45 2.16
C ALA A 40 5.51 2.90 2.43
N LEU A 41 5.99 3.53 3.51
CA LEU A 41 5.66 4.92 3.81
C LEU A 41 6.29 5.92 2.82
N TRP A 42 7.48 5.62 2.30
CA TRP A 42 8.08 6.42 1.22
C TRP A 42 7.22 6.38 -0.04
N CYS A 43 6.77 5.20 -0.48
CA CYS A 43 5.88 5.06 -1.63
C CYS A 43 4.55 5.81 -1.42
N ALA A 44 3.93 5.62 -0.24
CA ALA A 44 2.66 6.26 0.09
C ALA A 44 2.79 7.79 0.09
N ALA A 45 3.85 8.35 0.67
CA ALA A 45 4.04 9.80 0.72
C ALA A 45 4.26 10.42 -0.67
N HIS A 46 5.00 9.74 -1.55
CA HIS A 46 5.35 10.26 -2.88
C HIS A 46 4.25 10.03 -3.94
N ARG A 47 3.30 9.14 -3.67
CA ARG A 47 2.13 8.85 -4.54
C ARG A 47 0.79 9.02 -3.79
N ALA A 48 0.74 9.94 -2.84
CA ALA A 48 -0.38 10.06 -1.89
C ALA A 48 -1.73 10.42 -2.52
N ASP A 49 -1.76 10.87 -3.77
CA ASP A 49 -2.97 11.32 -4.47
C ASP A 49 -3.47 10.30 -5.51
N ASP A 50 -2.73 9.21 -5.74
CA ASP A 50 -3.09 8.19 -6.73
C ASP A 50 -2.81 6.79 -6.18
N LEU A 51 -3.88 6.12 -5.74
CA LEU A 51 -3.80 4.78 -5.17
C LEU A 51 -3.24 3.74 -6.15
N THR A 52 -3.61 3.81 -7.43
CA THR A 52 -3.15 2.83 -8.42
C THR A 52 -1.67 3.02 -8.72
N GLU A 53 -1.22 4.27 -8.90
CA GLU A 53 0.20 4.57 -9.09
C GLU A 53 1.01 4.27 -7.84
N ALA A 54 0.47 4.49 -6.65
CA ALA A 54 1.12 4.13 -5.38
C ALA A 54 1.36 2.61 -5.28
N LEU A 55 0.36 1.80 -5.63
CA LEU A 55 0.48 0.34 -5.62
C LEU A 55 1.50 -0.14 -6.66
N TRP A 56 1.49 0.40 -7.88
CA TRP A 56 2.49 0.04 -8.89
C TRP A 56 3.91 0.48 -8.52
N THR A 57 4.07 1.70 -8.00
CA THR A 57 5.35 2.20 -7.49
C THR A 57 5.88 1.28 -6.39
N THR A 58 5.02 0.81 -5.50
CA THR A 58 5.40 -0.11 -4.41
C THR A 58 5.81 -1.47 -4.95
N ALA A 59 5.03 -2.05 -5.86
CA ALA A 59 5.31 -3.35 -6.47
C ALA A 59 6.65 -3.38 -7.23
N ALA A 60 7.06 -2.26 -7.84
CA ALA A 60 8.35 -2.12 -8.50
C ALA A 60 9.55 -2.27 -7.54
N GLY A 61 9.35 -2.04 -6.23
CA GLY A 61 10.38 -2.29 -5.21
C GLY A 61 10.59 -3.76 -4.83
N LEU A 62 9.76 -4.67 -5.35
CA LEU A 62 9.79 -6.12 -5.08
C LEU A 62 9.80 -6.44 -3.57
N GLY A 63 10.27 -7.63 -3.20
CA GLY A 63 10.30 -8.08 -1.80
C GLY A 63 8.96 -8.66 -1.34
N ASP A 64 8.51 -8.24 -0.17
CA ASP A 64 7.23 -8.57 0.44
C ASP A 64 6.14 -7.65 -0.16
N VAL A 65 5.85 -7.88 -1.44
CA VAL A 65 5.01 -7.01 -2.27
C VAL A 65 3.59 -6.92 -1.71
N ASP A 66 3.05 -8.02 -1.19
CA ASP A 66 1.71 -8.03 -0.60
C ASP A 66 1.66 -7.20 0.68
N THR A 67 2.61 -7.37 1.60
CA THR A 67 2.62 -6.57 2.85
C THR A 67 2.87 -5.09 2.59
N THR A 68 3.83 -4.76 1.72
CA THR A 68 4.13 -3.36 1.38
C THR A 68 2.96 -2.69 0.67
N CYS A 69 2.33 -3.35 -0.31
CA CYS A 69 1.12 -2.85 -0.98
C CYS A 69 -0.07 -2.73 -0.03
N ALA A 70 -0.22 -3.64 0.94
CA ALA A 70 -1.30 -3.54 1.93
C ALA A 70 -1.15 -2.29 2.81
N ILE A 71 0.07 -1.97 3.27
CA ILE A 71 0.35 -0.75 4.03
C ILE A 71 0.07 0.50 3.17
N VAL A 72 0.64 0.55 1.96
CA VAL A 72 0.47 1.68 1.03
C VAL A 72 -0.99 1.87 0.68
N GLY A 73 -1.69 0.79 0.36
CA GLY A 73 -3.11 0.79 0.03
C GLY A 73 -3.95 1.34 1.17
N GLY A 74 -3.72 0.91 2.41
CA GLY A 74 -4.43 1.44 3.58
C GLY A 74 -4.20 2.94 3.80
N VAL A 75 -2.97 3.43 3.65
CA VAL A 75 -2.62 4.84 3.84
C VAL A 75 -3.19 5.72 2.73
N VAL A 76 -2.96 5.34 1.46
CA VAL A 76 -3.37 6.17 0.32
C VAL A 76 -4.89 6.11 0.14
N ALA A 77 -5.52 4.95 0.29
CA ALA A 77 -6.99 4.84 0.18
C ALA A 77 -7.72 5.60 1.28
N ALA A 78 -7.12 5.82 2.46
CA ALA A 78 -7.70 6.69 3.48
C ALA A 78 -7.84 8.15 3.02
N ARG A 79 -7.01 8.58 2.06
CA ARG A 79 -7.07 9.90 1.44
C ARG A 79 -7.90 9.92 0.15
N THR A 80 -7.64 8.97 -0.75
CA THR A 80 -8.22 8.96 -2.10
C THR A 80 -9.58 8.28 -2.17
N GLY A 81 -9.95 7.50 -1.14
CA GLY A 81 -10.92 6.42 -1.32
C GLY A 81 -10.40 5.38 -2.32
N VAL A 82 -11.31 4.56 -2.83
CA VAL A 82 -10.99 3.46 -3.77
C VAL A 82 -11.75 3.55 -5.09
N THR A 83 -12.54 4.61 -5.29
CA THR A 83 -13.38 4.79 -6.48
C THR A 83 -12.57 4.98 -7.76
N GLY A 84 -11.31 5.41 -7.65
CA GLY A 84 -10.36 5.52 -8.76
C GLY A 84 -9.67 4.21 -9.15
N VAL A 85 -9.85 3.12 -8.38
CA VAL A 85 -9.27 1.81 -8.72
C VAL A 85 -10.04 1.19 -9.89
N SER A 86 -9.33 0.56 -10.83
CA SER A 86 -9.94 -0.16 -11.94
C SER A 86 -10.98 -1.18 -11.44
N PRO A 87 -12.21 -1.18 -11.98
CA PRO A 87 -13.24 -2.18 -11.64
C PRO A 87 -12.74 -3.62 -11.81
N GLU A 88 -11.86 -3.84 -12.78
CA GLU A 88 -11.26 -5.14 -13.08
C GLU A 88 -10.43 -5.69 -11.90
N TRP A 89 -9.75 -4.82 -11.15
CA TRP A 89 -8.98 -5.23 -9.97
C TRP A 89 -9.92 -5.66 -8.84
N LEU A 90 -11.03 -4.94 -8.66
CA LEU A 90 -12.05 -5.28 -7.68
C LEU A 90 -12.75 -6.61 -8.04
N GLU A 91 -12.88 -6.91 -9.33
CA GLU A 91 -13.41 -8.18 -9.84
C GLU A 91 -12.47 -9.37 -9.64
N ARG A 92 -11.16 -9.15 -9.70
CA ARG A 92 -10.17 -10.22 -9.52
C ARG A 92 -9.84 -10.53 -8.06
N ARG A 93 -10.22 -9.66 -7.11
CA ARG A 93 -9.99 -9.92 -5.69
C ARG A 93 -10.87 -11.06 -5.20
N GLU A 94 -10.32 -11.88 -4.31
CA GLU A 94 -11.10 -12.87 -3.57
C GLU A 94 -12.25 -12.21 -2.80
N SER A 95 -13.41 -12.88 -2.76
CA SER A 95 -14.53 -12.41 -1.95
C SER A 95 -14.17 -12.46 -0.47
N LEU A 96 -14.69 -11.53 0.33
CA LEU A 96 -14.48 -11.60 1.77
C LEU A 96 -15.22 -12.83 2.33
N PRO A 97 -14.68 -13.45 3.41
CA PRO A 97 -15.35 -14.57 4.05
C PRO A 97 -16.73 -14.16 4.56
N HIS A 98 -17.66 -15.11 4.62
CA HIS A 98 -18.96 -14.90 5.27
C HIS A 98 -18.76 -14.42 6.72
N PRO A 99 -19.52 -13.42 7.20
CA PRO A 99 -20.74 -12.84 6.61
C PRO A 99 -20.50 -11.67 5.65
N PHE A 100 -19.25 -11.30 5.36
CA PHE A 100 -18.93 -10.05 4.66
C PHE A 100 -19.15 -10.11 3.14
N GLY A 101 -19.09 -11.31 2.54
CA GLY A 101 -19.41 -11.52 1.12
C GLY A 101 -18.56 -10.68 0.16
N ARG A 102 -19.12 -10.26 -0.97
CA ARG A 102 -18.40 -9.38 -1.89
C ARG A 102 -18.41 -7.95 -1.34
N TRP A 103 -17.23 -7.42 -1.08
CA TRP A 103 -17.08 -6.04 -0.62
C TRP A 103 -17.52 -5.03 -1.68
N ASP A 104 -18.33 -4.06 -1.27
CA ASP A 104 -18.77 -2.93 -2.08
C ASP A 104 -18.00 -1.66 -1.68
N PRO A 105 -17.23 -1.03 -2.59
CA PRO A 105 -16.50 0.20 -2.31
C PRO A 105 -17.41 1.39 -1.96
N VAL A 106 -18.67 1.38 -2.39
CA VAL A 106 -19.68 2.41 -2.07
C VAL A 106 -20.28 2.15 -0.68
N HIS A 107 -20.37 0.88 -0.27
CA HIS A 107 -20.94 0.43 1.01
C HIS A 107 -19.99 -0.55 1.74
N PRO A 108 -18.82 -0.08 2.21
CA PRO A 108 -17.73 -0.95 2.66
C PRO A 108 -18.00 -1.75 3.94
N MET A 109 -19.09 -1.47 4.64
CA MET A 109 -19.52 -2.20 5.84
C MET A 109 -20.70 -3.16 5.62
N GLY A 110 -21.15 -3.32 4.36
CA GLY A 110 -22.38 -4.05 4.04
C GLY A 110 -23.62 -3.34 4.61
N ASP A 111 -24.79 -3.71 4.10
CA ASP A 111 -26.04 -3.33 4.74
C ASP A 111 -26.09 -3.98 6.14
N ARG A 112 -26.03 -3.16 7.19
CA ARG A 112 -26.10 -3.62 8.59
C ARG A 112 -27.54 -3.89 9.04
N SER A 113 -28.52 -3.90 8.14
CA SER A 113 -29.89 -4.29 8.48
C SER A 113 -29.99 -5.80 8.71
N VAL A 114 -29.62 -6.19 9.93
CA VAL A 114 -30.20 -7.34 10.64
C VAL A 114 -31.22 -6.85 11.65
#